data_AF-A0A1B6NS72-F1
#
_entry.id   AF-A0A1B6NS72-F1
#
_cell.length_a   1.000
_cell.length_b   1.000
_cell.length_c   1.000
_cell.angle_alpha   90.00
_cell.angle_beta   90.00
_cell.angle_gamma   90.00
#
_symmetry.space_group_name_H-M   'P 1'
#
loop_
_entity.id
_entity.type
_entity.pdbx_description
1 polymer ?
#
loop_
_entity_poly.entity_id
_entity_poly.type
_entity_poly.pdbx_seq_one_letter_code
_entity_poly.pdbx_strand_id
1 'polypeptide(L)' 'MKFREDINALRAIAVASVVVFHFNHSWLPGGFAGVDVFFVISGFLMTMIIVKGLEKENFS' A
#
# COMPACT_ATOMS: atom_id res chain seq x y z
N MET A 1 5.52 12.56 12.74
CA MET A 1 5.30 11.61 11.63
C MET A 1 4.52 12.33 10.55
N LYS A 2 5.13 12.65 9.39
CA LYS A 2 4.41 13.37 8.33
C LYS A 2 3.45 12.37 7.68
N PHE A 3 2.15 12.59 7.79
CA PHE A 3 1.15 11.71 7.19
C PHE A 3 1.30 11.79 5.67
N ARG A 4 1.69 10.68 5.05
CA ARG A 4 1.91 10.60 3.60
C ARG A 4 0.62 10.22 2.91
N GLU A 5 -0.24 11.21 2.74
CA GLU A 5 -1.54 11.07 2.06
C GLU A 5 -1.38 10.53 0.64
N ASP A 6 -0.29 10.89 -0.04
CA ASP A 6 0.12 10.38 -1.35
C ASP A 6 0.24 8.85 -1.38
N ILE A 7 0.96 8.27 -0.42
CA ILE A 7 1.15 6.81 -0.35
C ILE A 7 -0.15 6.10 0.05
N ASN A 8 -0.91 6.69 0.97
CA ASN A 8 -2.17 6.09 1.39
C ASN A 8 -3.22 6.12 0.27
N ALA A 9 -3.24 7.18 -0.56
CA ALA A 9 -4.08 7.24 -1.75
C ALA A 9 -3.71 6.16 -2.78
N LEU A 10 -2.41 5.94 -3.02
CA LEU A 10 -1.94 4.84 -3.89
C LEU A 10 -2.38 3.47 -3.37
N ARG A 11 -2.31 3.24 -2.06
CA ARG A 11 -2.84 2.02 -1.43
C ARG A 11 -4.36 1.91 -1.60
N ALA A 12 -5.10 3.00 -1.45
CA ALA A 12 -6.54 3.01 -1.64
C ALA A 12 -6.93 2.66 -3.08
N ILE A 13 -6.21 3.17 -4.08
CA ILE A 13 -6.42 2.84 -5.49
C ILE A 13 -6.14 1.35 -5.76
N ALA A 14 -5.07 0.82 -5.16
CA ALA A 14 -4.71 -0.59 -5.27
C ALA A 14 -5.83 -1.49 -4.71
N VAL A 15 -6.34 -1.18 -3.52
CA VAL A 15 -7.48 -1.91 -2.92
C VAL A 15 -8.77 -1.74 -3.75
N ALA A 16 -9.08 -0.53 -4.22
CA ALA A 16 -10.26 -0.28 -5.05
C ALA A 16 -10.24 -1.13 -6.34
N SER A 17 -9.06 -1.26 -6.97
CA SER A 17 -8.88 -2.11 -8.16
C SER A 17 -9.18 -3.59 -7.87
N VAL A 18 -8.74 -4.08 -6.71
CA VAL A 18 -9.03 -5.46 -6.25
C VAL A 18 -10.51 -5.66 -5.95
N VAL A 19 -11.14 -4.68 -5.31
CA VAL A 19 -12.58 -4.73 -5.00
C VAL A 19 -13.41 -4.78 -6.27
N VAL A 20 -13.13 -3.89 -7.24
CA VAL A 20 -13.83 -3.87 -8.55
C VAL A 20 -13.67 -5.20 -9.29
N PHE A 21 -12.46 -5.78 -9.28
CA PHE A 21 -12.20 -7.09 -9.86
C PHE A 21 -13.02 -8.22 -9.23
N HIS A 22 -13.25 -8.19 -7.91
CA HIS A 22 -14.07 -9.19 -7.23
C HIS A 22 -15.56 -9.08 -7.54
N PHE A 23 -16.07 -7.88 -7.83
CA PHE A 23 -17.47 -7.71 -8.25
C PHE A 23 -17.72 -8.29 -9.64
N ASN A 24 -16.83 -8.02 -10.59
CA ASN A 24 -16.91 -8.60 -11.93
C ASN A 24 -15.51 -8.65 -12.57
N HIS A 25 -15.02 -9.86 -12.76
CA HIS A 25 -13.71 -10.11 -13.37
C HIS A 25 -13.58 -9.50 -14.78
N SER A 26 -14.69 -9.33 -15.52
CA SER A 26 -14.69 -8.78 -16.87
C SER A 26 -14.52 -7.27 -16.91
N TRP A 27 -14.82 -6.54 -15.83
CA TRP A 27 -14.71 -5.08 -15.79
C TRP A 27 -13.27 -4.61 -15.65
N LEU A 28 -12.46 -5.36 -14.90
CA LEU A 28 -11.06 -5.04 -14.69
C LEU A 28 -10.22 -6.31 -14.55
N PRO A 29 -9.97 -7.08 -15.61
CA PRO A 29 -9.32 -8.40 -15.54
C PRO A 29 -7.90 -8.36 -14.94
N GLY A 30 -7.25 -7.20 -14.88
CA GLY A 30 -5.96 -6.99 -14.22
C GLY A 30 -6.04 -6.50 -12.76
N GLY A 31 -7.24 -6.35 -12.18
CA GLY A 31 -7.40 -5.74 -10.85
C GLY A 31 -6.79 -6.56 -9.71
N PHE A 32 -6.52 -7.85 -9.90
CA PHE A 32 -5.78 -8.69 -8.95
C PHE A 32 -4.36 -8.17 -8.69
N ALA A 33 -3.72 -7.51 -9.65
CA ALA A 33 -2.38 -6.91 -9.47
C ALA A 33 -2.36 -5.80 -8.41
N GLY A 34 -3.53 -5.24 -8.05
CA GLY A 34 -3.65 -4.31 -6.94
C GLY A 34 -3.25 -4.93 -5.59
N VAL A 35 -3.35 -6.25 -5.44
CA VAL A 35 -2.88 -6.97 -4.24
C VAL A 35 -1.36 -6.82 -4.09
N ASP A 36 -0.62 -7.13 -5.16
CA ASP A 36 0.84 -7.07 -5.18
C ASP A 36 1.34 -5.64 -4.93
N VAL A 37 0.73 -4.66 -5.61
CA VAL A 37 1.07 -3.24 -5.45
C VAL A 37 0.82 -2.77 -4.01
N PHE A 38 -0.31 -3.16 -3.40
CA PHE A 38 -0.63 -2.78 -2.02
C PHE A 38 0.41 -3.33 -1.04
N PHE A 39 0.79 -4.59 -1.17
CA PHE A 39 1.76 -5.23 -0.27
C PHE A 39 3.17 -4.69 -0.45
N VAL A 40 3.63 -4.44 -1.68
CA VAL A 40 4.94 -3.84 -1.95
C VAL A 40 5.04 -2.44 -1.34
N ILE A 41 4.03 -1.59 -1.55
CA ILE A 41 4.01 -0.23 -0.98
C ILE A 41 4.02 -0.28 0.55
N SER A 42 3.19 -1.15 1.13
CA SER A 42 3.07 -1.27 2.59
C SER A 42 4.36 -1.80 3.21
N GLY A 43 4.97 -2.81 2.60
CA GLY A 43 6.26 -3.37 3.04
C GLY A 43 7.39 -2.34 2.95
N PHE A 44 7.49 -1.63 1.83
CA PHE A 44 8.49 -0.56 1.69
C PHE A 44 8.32 0.54 2.75
N LEU A 45 7.09 0.99 3.01
CA LEU A 45 6.80 2.02 4.00
C LEU A 45 7.12 1.54 5.42
N MET A 46 6.70 0.33 5.80
CA MET A 46 6.99 -0.24 7.11
C MET A 46 8.49 -0.38 7.34
N THR A 47 9.23 -0.93 6.37
CA THR A 47 10.70 -1.05 6.46
C THR A 47 11.36 0.32 6.59
N MET A 48 10.93 1.34 5.83
CA MET A 48 11.45 2.70 5.97
C MET A 48 11.21 3.27 7.38
N ILE A 49 10.02 3.04 7.95
CA ILE A 49 9.68 3.50 9.30
C ILE A 49 10.58 2.82 10.34
N ILE A 50 10.76 1.50 10.22
CA ILE A 50 11.61 0.71 11.12
C ILE A 50 13.07 1.18 11.04
N VAL A 51 13.62 1.32 9.83
CA VAL A 51 15.01 1.78 9.63
C VAL A 51 15.22 3.18 10.20
N LYS A 52 14.29 4.11 9.95
CA LYS A 52 14.36 5.46 10.55
C LYS A 52 14.21 5.45 12.07
N GLY A 53 13.42 4.53 12.61
CA GLY A 53 13.28 4.33 14.06
C GLY A 53 14.57 3.82 14.69
N LEU A 54 15.24 2.86 14.03
CA LEU A 54 16.55 2.34 14.42
C LEU A 54 17.61 3.45 14.42
N GLU A 55 17.70 4.25 13.34
CA GLU A 55 18.66 5.36 13.24
C GLU A 55 18.44 6.45 14.31
N LYS A 56 17.22 6.61 14.81
CA LYS A 56 16.87 7.63 15.81
C LYS A 56 16.82 7.10 17.25
N GLU A 57 17.07 5.81 17.46
CA GLU A 57 16.86 5.10 18.75
C GLU A 57 15.48 5.39 19.38
N ASN A 58 14.47 5.63 18.54
CA ASN A 58 13.17 6.15 18.97
C ASN A 58 12.05 5.25 18.44
N PHE A 59 11.67 4.27 19.25
CA PHE A 59 10.54 3.35 19.04
C PHE A 59 9.37 3.65 19.98
N SER A 60 9.16 4.93 20.32
CA SER A 60 8.08 5.38 21.19
C SER A 60 6.87 5.89 20.40
#